data_AF-U1GE74-F1
#
_entry.id   AF-U1GE74-F1
#
_cell.length_a   1.000
_cell.length_b   1.000
_cell.length_c   1.000
_cell.angle_alpha   90.00
_cell.angle_beta   90.00
_cell.angle_gamma   90.00
#
_symmetry.space_group_name_H-M   'P 1'
#
loop_
_entity.id
_entity.type
_entity.pdbx_description
1 polymer ?
#
loop_
_entity_poly.entity_id
_entity_poly.type
_entity_poly.pdbx_seq_one_letter_code
_entity_poly.pdbx_strand_id
1 'polypeptide(L)'
;MQFTAAIITAILAITVTALPQAPGQGAPDAAAIAALVPDFGVQAGQGDDGAGNCVTPVAPAKIPCTCPPPRGDYLSQLTAAVQAGNTFGLPAPFPTGSDTASQTTRLQTMLSVMQNFNGAKGKGCPAISTTFKQTLDGLSRAA
;
A
#
# COMPACT_ATOMS: atom_id res chain seq x y z
N MET A 1 15.16 -61.09 -36.84
CA MET A 1 15.93 -59.92 -36.37
C MET A 1 15.00 -59.10 -35.48
N GLN A 2 15.23 -59.15 -34.17
CA GLN A 2 14.46 -58.47 -33.13
C GLN A 2 15.20 -57.18 -32.76
N PHE A 3 14.50 -56.05 -32.64
CA PHE A 3 15.03 -54.87 -31.96
C PHE A 3 13.94 -54.27 -31.08
N THR A 4 14.04 -54.61 -29.80
CA THR A 4 13.30 -54.05 -28.67
C THR A 4 14.05 -52.79 -28.21
N ALA A 5 13.39 -51.64 -28.12
CA ALA A 5 13.95 -50.44 -27.50
C ALA A 5 12.98 -49.92 -26.44
N ALA A 6 13.33 -50.13 -25.17
CA ALA A 6 12.64 -49.58 -24.02
C ALA A 6 13.14 -48.15 -23.76
N ILE A 7 12.22 -47.17 -23.75
CA ILE A 7 12.51 -45.79 -23.38
C ILE A 7 12.23 -45.64 -21.89
N ILE A 8 13.30 -45.46 -21.11
CA ILE A 8 13.26 -45.19 -19.66
C ILE A 8 13.19 -43.67 -19.49
N THR A 9 12.05 -43.15 -19.04
CA THR A 9 11.90 -41.73 -18.68
C THR A 9 12.28 -41.56 -17.21
N ALA A 10 13.45 -40.97 -16.96
CA ALA A 10 13.92 -40.64 -15.62
C ALA A 10 13.17 -39.39 -15.09
N ILE A 11 12.45 -39.54 -13.99
CA ILE A 11 11.78 -38.45 -13.27
C ILE A 11 12.83 -37.82 -12.33
N LEU A 12 13.28 -36.61 -12.64
CA LEU A 12 14.14 -35.82 -11.77
C LEU A 12 13.26 -35.12 -10.71
N ALA A 13 13.22 -35.66 -9.49
CA ALA A 13 12.55 -35.02 -8.36
C ALA A 13 13.41 -33.84 -7.86
N ILE A 14 12.98 -32.62 -8.16
CA ILE A 14 13.59 -31.39 -7.65
C ILE A 14 13.05 -31.17 -6.23
N THR A 15 13.86 -31.47 -5.21
CA THR A 15 13.53 -31.14 -3.83
C THR A 15 13.77 -29.65 -3.61
N VAL A 16 12.69 -28.86 -3.58
CA VAL A 16 12.75 -27.46 -3.17
C VAL A 16 13.00 -27.43 -1.66
N THR A 17 14.25 -27.21 -1.25
CA THR A 17 14.57 -26.87 0.13
C THR A 17 14.07 -25.46 0.40
N ALA A 18 12.89 -25.34 1.03
CA ALA A 18 12.40 -24.08 1.54
C ALA A 18 13.43 -23.52 2.53
N LEU A 19 14.06 -22.40 2.18
CA LEU A 19 14.87 -21.63 3.12
C LEU A 19 13.98 -21.25 4.32
N PRO A 20 14.48 -21.35 5.56
CA PRO A 20 13.74 -20.85 6.72
C PRO A 20 13.49 -19.35 6.50
N GLN A 21 12.22 -18.99 6.31
CA GLN A 21 11.78 -17.61 6.38
C GLN A 21 12.14 -17.13 7.79
N ALA A 22 12.86 -16.00 7.88
CA ALA A 22 13.14 -15.36 9.16
C ALA A 22 11.83 -15.26 9.97
N PRO A 23 11.87 -15.39 11.31
CA PRO A 23 10.67 -15.30 12.14
C PRO A 23 9.88 -14.06 11.70
N GLY A 24 8.68 -14.29 11.18
CA GLY A 24 7.82 -13.23 10.71
C GLY A 24 7.61 -12.27 11.86
N GLN A 25 8.23 -11.09 11.76
CA GLN A 25 7.89 -9.97 12.62
C GLN A 25 6.39 -9.75 12.38
N GLY A 26 5.59 -9.92 13.43
CA GLY A 26 4.14 -9.64 13.36
C GLY A 26 3.91 -8.23 12.82
N ALA A 27 2.69 -7.96 12.35
CA ALA A 27 2.33 -6.63 11.86
C ALA A 27 2.75 -5.54 12.88
N PRO A 28 3.37 -4.43 12.43
CA PRO A 28 3.85 -3.39 13.33
C PRO A 28 2.70 -2.84 14.17
N ASP A 29 2.99 -2.49 15.43
CA ASP A 29 1.97 -1.89 16.30
C ASP A 29 1.51 -0.50 15.83
N ALA A 30 0.43 0.00 16.42
CA ALA A 30 -0.17 1.27 16.05
C ALA A 30 0.79 2.47 16.15
N ALA A 31 1.71 2.45 17.12
CA ALA A 31 2.67 3.53 17.32
C ALA A 31 3.74 3.52 16.21
N ALA A 32 4.25 2.34 15.86
CA ALA A 32 5.16 2.15 14.74
C ALA A 32 4.52 2.53 13.40
N ILE A 33 3.26 2.17 13.18
CA ILE A 33 2.49 2.59 11.99
C ILE A 33 2.38 4.12 11.94
N ALA A 34 1.94 4.75 13.03
CA ALA A 34 1.76 6.20 13.09
C ALA A 34 3.06 6.98 12.84
N ALA A 35 4.18 6.49 13.37
CA ALA A 35 5.50 7.10 13.17
C ALA A 35 6.00 7.03 11.73
N LEU A 36 5.55 6.04 10.95
CA LEU A 36 5.97 5.83 9.56
C LEU A 36 5.04 6.48 8.53
N VAL A 37 3.90 7.02 8.96
CA VAL A 37 2.96 7.75 8.09
C VAL A 37 3.42 9.21 7.97
N PRO A 38 3.82 9.69 6.78
CA PRO A 38 4.20 11.09 6.61
C PRO A 38 2.99 12.02 6.78
N ASP A 39 3.24 13.33 6.89
CA ASP A 39 2.17 14.31 6.82
C ASP A 39 1.43 14.22 5.47
N PHE A 40 0.16 14.57 5.44
CA PHE A 40 -0.63 14.52 4.20
C PHE A 40 -0.19 15.57 3.18
N GLY A 41 0.37 16.70 3.62
CA GLY A 41 0.77 17.81 2.74
C GLY A 41 -0.38 18.49 2.00
N VAL A 42 -1.62 18.13 2.31
CA VAL A 42 -2.87 18.69 1.80
C VAL A 42 -3.81 18.87 2.99
N GLN A 43 -4.49 20.01 3.08
CA GLN A 43 -5.47 20.27 4.12
C GLN A 43 -6.88 20.10 3.56
N ALA A 44 -7.77 19.47 4.34
CA ALA A 44 -9.18 19.36 3.98
C ALA A 44 -9.80 20.76 3.89
N GLY A 45 -10.71 20.96 2.93
CA GLY A 45 -11.33 22.27 2.69
C GLY A 45 -10.42 23.31 2.02
N GLN A 46 -9.17 22.99 1.69
CA GLN A 46 -8.25 23.94 1.08
C GLN A 46 -8.71 24.33 -0.33
N GLY A 47 -8.94 25.64 -0.55
CA GLY A 47 -9.30 26.18 -1.85
C GLY A 47 -10.62 25.61 -2.39
N ASP A 48 -11.63 25.53 -1.52
CA ASP A 48 -13.02 25.21 -1.86
C ASP A 48 -13.56 26.13 -2.96
N ASP A 49 -14.17 25.55 -3.98
CA ASP A 49 -14.81 26.27 -5.10
C ASP A 49 -16.28 26.61 -4.86
N GLY A 50 -16.83 26.27 -3.70
CA GLY A 50 -18.23 26.47 -3.32
C GLY A 50 -19.19 25.40 -3.87
N ALA A 51 -18.69 24.41 -4.62
CA ALA A 51 -19.44 23.27 -5.13
C ALA A 51 -19.05 21.94 -4.45
N GLY A 52 -18.36 22.00 -3.31
CA GLY A 52 -17.88 20.84 -2.56
C GLY A 52 -16.60 20.22 -3.11
N ASN A 53 -15.92 20.91 -4.03
CA ASN A 53 -14.64 20.49 -4.58
C ASN A 53 -13.53 21.44 -4.14
N CYS A 54 -12.39 20.87 -3.79
CA CYS A 54 -11.22 21.58 -3.32
C CYS A 54 -10.06 21.40 -4.30
N VAL A 55 -9.25 22.43 -4.46
CA VAL A 55 -8.00 22.32 -5.19
C VAL A 55 -6.92 21.70 -4.30
N THR A 56 -6.06 20.90 -4.90
CA THR A 56 -4.91 20.32 -4.18
C THR A 56 -3.62 20.92 -4.73
N PRO A 57 -2.63 21.26 -3.89
CA PRO A 57 -1.31 21.71 -4.36
C PRO A 57 -0.52 20.59 -5.07
N VAL A 58 -1.00 19.37 -4.99
CA VAL A 58 -0.37 18.15 -5.50
C VAL A 58 -0.45 18.01 -7.02
N ALA A 59 -1.57 18.38 -7.63
CA ALA A 59 -1.86 18.15 -9.04
C ALA A 59 -2.92 19.14 -9.54
N PRO A 60 -2.97 19.46 -10.85
CA PRO A 60 -4.00 20.31 -11.44
C PRO A 60 -5.34 19.56 -11.60
N ALA A 61 -5.88 19.06 -10.49
CA ALA A 61 -7.13 18.32 -10.41
C ALA A 61 -7.87 18.67 -9.11
N LYS A 62 -9.18 18.42 -9.08
CA LYS A 62 -10.04 18.65 -7.92
C LYS A 62 -10.20 17.38 -7.08
N ILE A 63 -10.33 17.55 -5.77
CA ILE A 63 -10.67 16.50 -4.81
C ILE A 63 -11.94 16.89 -4.04
N PRO A 64 -12.66 15.95 -3.41
CA PRO A 64 -13.71 16.30 -2.46
C PRO A 64 -13.14 17.15 -1.32
N CYS A 65 -13.85 18.18 -0.87
CA CYS A 65 -13.37 19.02 0.23
C CYS A 65 -13.26 18.30 1.58
N THR A 66 -13.89 17.14 1.73
CA THR A 66 -13.73 16.24 2.87
C THR A 66 -12.43 15.44 2.84
N CYS A 67 -11.62 15.58 1.78
CA CYS A 67 -10.35 14.90 1.61
C CYS A 67 -9.16 15.86 1.80
N PRO A 68 -8.08 15.43 2.47
CA PRO A 68 -7.91 14.13 3.13
C PRO A 68 -8.81 13.94 4.37
N PRO A 69 -9.06 12.70 4.80
CA PRO A 69 -9.81 12.44 6.03
C PRO A 69 -9.06 12.96 7.26
N PRO A 70 -9.71 13.06 8.43
CA PRO A 70 -9.02 13.35 9.69
C PRO A 70 -7.89 12.34 9.92
N ARG A 71 -6.68 12.83 10.26
CA ARG A 71 -5.49 11.99 10.38
C ARG A 71 -5.67 10.85 11.40
N GLY A 72 -6.34 11.10 12.52
CA GLY A 72 -6.62 10.07 13.54
C GLY A 72 -7.46 8.92 12.99
N ASP A 73 -8.52 9.24 12.25
CA ASP A 73 -9.40 8.23 11.65
C ASP A 73 -8.67 7.44 10.56
N TYR A 74 -7.85 8.10 9.75
CA TYR A 74 -6.98 7.45 8.78
C TYR A 74 -5.99 6.47 9.43
N LEU A 75 -5.32 6.89 10.50
CA LEU A 75 -4.39 6.02 11.23
C LEU A 75 -5.09 4.82 11.85
N SER A 76 -6.32 5.01 12.37
CA SER A 76 -7.15 3.92 12.87
C SER A 76 -7.44 2.89 11.78
N GLN A 77 -7.92 3.34 10.62
CA GLN A 77 -8.22 2.43 9.50
C GLN A 77 -6.97 1.77 8.91
N LEU A 78 -5.88 2.52 8.76
CA LEU A 78 -4.61 1.96 8.30
C LEU A 78 -4.11 0.89 9.25
N THR A 79 -4.15 1.15 10.56
CA THR A 79 -3.79 0.17 11.58
C THR A 79 -4.67 -1.07 11.46
N ALA A 80 -5.99 -0.91 11.37
CA ALA A 80 -6.91 -2.04 11.21
C ALA A 80 -6.59 -2.87 9.94
N ALA A 81 -6.34 -2.21 8.81
CA ALA A 81 -5.99 -2.88 7.56
C ALA A 81 -4.67 -3.65 7.65
N VAL A 82 -3.64 -3.03 8.22
CA VAL A 82 -2.30 -3.63 8.40
C VAL A 82 -2.38 -4.84 9.34
N GLN A 83 -3.11 -4.71 10.46
CA GLN A 83 -3.31 -5.81 11.42
C GLN A 83 -4.13 -6.94 10.82
N ALA A 84 -5.13 -6.64 9.98
CA ALA A 84 -5.89 -7.62 9.23
C ALA A 84 -5.15 -8.17 8.00
N GLY A 85 -3.97 -7.63 7.67
CA GLY A 85 -3.21 -7.94 6.46
C GLY A 85 -3.90 -7.58 5.14
N ASN A 86 -5.06 -6.91 5.17
CA ASN A 86 -5.84 -6.56 3.99
C ASN A 86 -6.73 -5.32 4.17
N THR A 87 -7.04 -4.66 3.06
CA THR A 87 -8.08 -3.62 2.93
C THR A 87 -8.95 -3.94 1.72
N PHE A 88 -10.19 -4.35 1.94
CA PHE A 88 -11.15 -4.70 0.87
C PHE A 88 -10.61 -5.70 -0.17
N GLY A 89 -9.93 -6.75 0.31
CA GLY A 89 -9.36 -7.80 -0.54
C GLY A 89 -8.05 -7.41 -1.22
N LEU A 90 -7.50 -6.22 -0.93
CA LEU A 90 -6.15 -5.84 -1.34
C LEU A 90 -5.18 -6.10 -0.18
N PRO A 91 -4.01 -6.70 -0.40
CA PRO A 91 -3.00 -6.87 0.64
C PRO A 91 -2.60 -5.54 1.28
N ALA A 92 -2.37 -5.54 2.59
CA ALA A 92 -1.93 -4.38 3.35
C ALA A 92 -0.57 -4.60 4.05
N PRO A 93 0.50 -4.95 3.30
CA PRO A 93 1.83 -5.09 3.89
C PRO A 93 2.35 -3.74 4.41
N PHE A 94 3.01 -3.73 5.56
CA PHE A 94 3.56 -2.50 6.14
C PHE A 94 4.97 -2.73 6.70
N PRO A 95 5.99 -2.89 5.84
CA PRO A 95 7.35 -3.06 6.29
C PRO A 95 7.85 -1.81 7.01
N THR A 96 8.61 -2.01 8.08
CA THR A 96 9.21 -0.94 8.90
C THR A 96 10.61 -0.52 8.42
N GLY A 97 11.16 -1.24 7.44
CA GLY A 97 12.45 -0.93 6.83
C GLY A 97 12.51 0.48 6.23
N SER A 98 13.74 1.00 6.16
CA SER A 98 14.07 2.32 5.61
C SER A 98 14.58 2.27 4.17
N ASP A 99 14.71 1.09 3.57
CA ASP A 99 15.09 0.93 2.17
C ASP A 99 13.96 1.35 1.21
N THR A 100 14.32 1.65 -0.05
CA THR A 100 13.38 2.12 -1.07
C THR A 100 12.24 1.14 -1.32
N ALA A 101 12.49 -0.18 -1.25
CA ALA A 101 11.45 -1.19 -1.46
C ALA A 101 10.44 -1.17 -0.30
N SER A 102 10.90 -1.16 0.95
CA SER A 102 10.05 -1.01 2.13
C SER A 102 9.21 0.26 2.08
N GLN A 103 9.81 1.40 1.74
CA GLN A 103 9.08 2.67 1.62
C GLN A 103 8.02 2.63 0.51
N THR A 104 8.36 2.06 -0.65
CA THR A 104 7.45 1.89 -1.79
C THR A 104 6.25 1.04 -1.42
N THR A 105 6.47 -0.15 -0.85
CA THR A 105 5.39 -1.05 -0.40
C THR A 105 4.50 -0.38 0.62
N ARG A 106 5.09 0.30 1.60
CA ARG A 106 4.35 1.02 2.64
C ARG A 106 3.47 2.14 2.08
N LEU A 107 3.99 2.96 1.15
CA LEU A 107 3.22 4.03 0.50
C LEU A 107 2.10 3.49 -0.39
N GLN A 108 2.31 2.36 -1.06
CA GLN A 108 1.25 1.68 -1.83
C GLN A 108 0.10 1.24 -0.91
N THR A 109 0.41 0.66 0.25
CA THR A 109 -0.61 0.31 1.24
C THR A 109 -1.32 1.54 1.81
N MET A 110 -0.59 2.60 2.12
CA MET A 110 -1.17 3.87 2.56
C MET A 110 -2.17 4.45 1.53
N LEU A 111 -1.79 4.45 0.25
CA LEU A 111 -2.65 4.89 -0.86
C LEU A 111 -3.87 3.99 -1.03
N SER A 112 -3.69 2.67 -0.91
CA SER A 112 -4.79 1.71 -0.99
C SER A 112 -5.82 1.94 0.13
N VAL A 113 -5.38 2.14 1.38
CA VAL A 113 -6.29 2.48 2.49
C VAL A 113 -6.98 3.82 2.25
N MET A 114 -6.24 4.85 1.79
CA MET A 114 -6.80 6.17 1.47
C MET A 114 -7.96 6.07 0.46
N GLN A 115 -7.77 5.30 -0.61
CA GLN A 115 -8.76 5.10 -1.67
C GLN A 115 -9.96 4.25 -1.24
N ASN A 116 -9.87 3.55 -0.11
CA ASN A 116 -10.91 2.69 0.42
C ASN A 116 -11.50 3.19 1.76
N PHE A 117 -11.16 4.43 2.15
CA PHE A 117 -11.40 4.95 3.49
C PHE A 117 -12.87 5.01 3.93
N ASN A 118 -13.85 5.17 3.02
CA ASN A 118 -15.27 5.22 3.41
C ASN A 118 -15.94 3.83 3.41
N GLY A 119 -15.21 2.80 3.82
CA GLY A 119 -15.81 1.49 4.11
C GLY A 119 -16.17 0.65 2.87
N ALA A 120 -15.73 1.03 1.67
CA ALA A 120 -15.92 0.26 0.45
C ALA A 120 -14.78 0.45 -0.55
N LYS A 121 -14.58 -0.56 -1.41
CA LYS A 121 -13.52 -0.55 -2.42
C LYS A 121 -13.67 0.64 -3.37
N GLY A 122 -12.64 1.48 -3.46
CA GLY A 122 -12.61 2.68 -4.31
C GLY A 122 -13.55 3.80 -3.84
N LYS A 123 -14.14 3.69 -2.65
CA LYS A 123 -14.98 4.71 -2.03
C LYS A 123 -14.19 5.37 -0.91
N GLY A 124 -13.16 6.12 -1.27
CA GLY A 124 -12.33 6.86 -0.33
C GLY A 124 -11.82 8.14 -0.96
N CYS A 125 -10.74 8.67 -0.39
CA CYS A 125 -10.12 9.86 -0.94
C CYS A 125 -9.21 9.53 -2.13
N PRO A 126 -9.25 10.31 -3.22
CA PRO A 126 -8.34 10.15 -4.34
C PRO A 126 -6.87 10.17 -3.90
N ALA A 127 -5.97 9.50 -4.63
CA ALA A 127 -4.54 9.44 -4.31
C ALA A 127 -3.88 10.84 -4.19
N ILE A 128 -4.41 11.82 -4.92
CA ILE A 128 -3.96 13.22 -4.92
C ILE A 128 -4.46 14.05 -3.72
N SER A 129 -5.22 13.44 -2.82
CA SER A 129 -5.65 14.07 -1.56
C SER A 129 -4.54 14.10 -0.51
N THR A 130 -3.38 13.53 -0.83
CA THR A 130 -2.15 13.57 -0.02
C THR A 130 -0.94 13.62 -0.94
N THR A 131 0.24 13.85 -0.35
CA THR A 131 1.51 13.80 -1.05
C THR A 131 2.06 12.40 -1.31
N PHE A 132 1.40 11.36 -0.78
CA PHE A 132 1.91 9.98 -0.80
C PHE A 132 2.22 9.48 -2.20
N LYS A 133 1.38 9.82 -3.19
CA LYS A 133 1.60 9.44 -4.59
C LYS A 133 2.84 10.11 -5.19
N GLN A 134 3.12 11.37 -4.86
CA GLN A 134 4.33 12.04 -5.36
C GLN A 134 5.59 11.47 -4.69
N THR A 135 5.52 11.17 -3.39
CA THR A 135 6.62 10.49 -2.69
C THR A 135 6.90 9.13 -3.32
N LEU A 136 5.85 8.35 -3.60
CA LEU A 136 5.97 7.06 -4.27
C LEU A 136 6.60 7.19 -5.66
N ASP A 137 6.14 8.16 -6.45
CA ASP A 137 6.70 8.42 -7.79
C ASP A 137 8.17 8.84 -7.72
N GLY A 138 8.55 9.67 -6.73
CA GLY A 138 9.92 10.07 -6.49
C GLY A 138 10.83 8.88 -6.15
N LEU A 139 10.37 7.97 -5.29
CA LEU A 139 11.10 6.75 -4.95
C LEU A 139 11.29 5.83 -6.17
N SER A 140 10.25 5.70 -7.01
CA SER A 140 10.31 4.86 -8.21
C SER A 140 11.29 5.35 -9.28
N ARG A 141 11.64 6.64 -9.26
CA ARG A 141 12.62 7.25 -10.18
C ARG A 141 14.05 7.21 -9.65
N ALA A 142 14.23 6.92 -8.37
CA ALA A 142 15.52 6.86 -7.70
C ALA A 142 16.06 5.42 -7.57
N ALA A 143 15.24 4.42 -7.90
CA ALA A 143 15.60 3.00 -7.97
C ALA A 143 16.09 2.63 -9.37
#